data_AF-A0A0B5BI62-F1
#
_entry.id   AF-A0A0B5BI62-F1
#
_cell.length_a   1.000
_cell.length_b   1.000
_cell.length_c   1.000
_cell.angle_alpha   90.00
_cell.angle_beta   90.00
_cell.angle_gamma   90.00
#
_symmetry.space_group_name_H-M   'P 1'
#
loop_
_entity.id
_entity.type
_entity.pdbx_description
1 polymer ?
#
loop_
_entity_poly.entity_id
_entity_poly.type
_entity_poly.pdbx_seq_one_letter_code
_entity_poly.pdbx_strand_id
1 'polypeptide(L)'
;MSRTLLNFIIAALICFSAATGCATPHAGISRLGYAIQVGAFSDVKNAERLTARLQVRGIEAFYFKRENGFYAVRFGDFPTKEAARTNARKLVSDGMIGAYFIAPPQAFPSERHETVISKKAPEPSLSPLPDETRKKREPARGDRDMGAIAARTAERFVGIPYRWGGDTVVDGMDCSGFARAVYNLCGVSIPRTSREQFRVGDVVGRDDLKDGDLVFFGSSEQSINHVGIYIGDGKFVHAPRRGDDIKISSLEESYFTKKFMGGRRYF
;
A
#
# COMPACT_ATOMS: atom_id res chain seq x y z
N MET A 1 49.54 54.74 -12.57
CA MET A 1 49.05 55.68 -11.55
C MET A 1 47.71 56.26 -12.00
N SER A 2 46.67 56.18 -11.15
CA SER A 2 45.37 56.92 -11.16
C SER A 2 44.39 56.67 -12.32
N ARG A 3 43.29 55.91 -12.14
CA ARG A 3 41.95 56.23 -11.54
C ARG A 3 41.04 57.12 -12.41
N THR A 4 39.88 56.62 -12.87
CA THR A 4 38.52 57.24 -12.82
C THR A 4 37.48 56.19 -13.32
N LEU A 5 36.74 55.48 -12.44
CA LEU A 5 35.31 55.67 -12.09
C LEU A 5 34.31 55.65 -13.26
N LEU A 6 33.46 54.61 -13.33
CA LEU A 6 32.04 54.77 -13.66
C LEU A 6 31.20 53.65 -13.02
N ASN A 7 30.34 54.04 -12.08
CA ASN A 7 29.26 53.24 -11.51
C ASN A 7 28.09 53.15 -12.50
N PHE A 8 27.51 51.96 -12.66
CA PHE A 8 26.09 51.82 -12.97
C PHE A 8 25.51 50.63 -12.18
N ILE A 9 24.39 50.91 -11.52
CA ILE A 9 23.64 50.07 -10.60
C ILE A 9 22.37 49.58 -11.33
N ILE A 10 21.81 48.43 -10.89
CA ILE A 10 20.39 47.97 -11.07
C ILE A 10 20.12 47.28 -12.43
N ALA A 11 19.51 46.10 -12.58
CA ALA A 11 18.74 45.19 -11.72
C ALA A 11 18.90 43.74 -12.19
N ALA A 12 19.03 42.80 -11.25
CA ALA A 12 18.85 41.38 -11.49
C ALA A 12 17.35 41.05 -11.43
N LEU A 13 16.74 40.79 -12.59
CA LEU A 13 15.38 40.26 -12.67
C LEU A 13 15.46 38.74 -12.44
N ILE A 14 15.37 38.32 -11.19
CA ILE A 14 15.21 36.90 -10.84
C ILE A 14 13.74 36.53 -11.14
N CYS A 15 13.51 35.95 -12.31
CA CYS A 15 12.28 35.22 -12.58
C CYS A 15 12.27 33.95 -11.72
N PHE A 16 11.66 34.02 -10.54
CA PHE A 16 11.24 32.84 -9.79
C PHE A 16 10.03 32.22 -10.52
N SER A 17 10.30 31.36 -11.50
CA SER A 17 9.27 30.42 -11.96
C SER A 17 9.09 29.40 -10.85
N ALA A 18 7.97 29.51 -10.12
CA ALA A 18 7.51 28.50 -9.19
C ALA A 18 7.26 27.20 -9.97
N ALA A 19 8.26 26.31 -9.98
CA ALA A 19 8.05 24.94 -10.37
C ALA A 19 7.13 24.29 -9.34
N THR A 20 5.86 24.13 -9.73
CA THR A 20 4.95 23.18 -9.10
C THR A 20 5.61 21.81 -9.12
N GLY A 21 6.10 21.37 -7.95
CA GLY A 21 6.67 20.04 -7.75
C GLY A 21 5.58 18.98 -7.89
N CYS A 22 5.41 18.45 -9.09
CA CYS A 22 4.86 17.10 -9.25
C CYS A 22 5.88 16.13 -8.65
N ALA A 23 5.47 15.35 -7.64
CA ALA A 23 6.25 14.25 -7.09
C ALA A 23 6.79 13.40 -8.25
N THR A 24 8.11 13.35 -8.39
CA THR A 24 8.79 12.56 -9.40
C THR A 24 8.42 11.09 -9.19
N PRO A 25 8.04 10.34 -10.24
CA PRO A 25 7.91 8.89 -10.12
C PRO A 25 9.25 8.32 -9.69
N HIS A 26 9.29 7.63 -8.55
CA HIS A 26 10.44 6.84 -8.13
C HIS A 26 10.81 5.89 -9.28
N ALA A 27 12.02 6.02 -9.82
CA ALA A 27 12.42 5.33 -11.04
C ALA A 27 12.19 3.81 -10.92
N GLY A 28 11.40 3.25 -11.84
CA GLY A 28 11.12 1.80 -11.88
C GLY A 28 9.97 1.31 -11.01
N ILE A 29 9.18 2.19 -10.38
CA ILE A 29 8.03 1.81 -9.54
C ILE A 29 6.71 2.23 -10.20
N SER A 30 5.82 1.26 -10.36
CA SER A 30 4.51 1.45 -10.98
C SER A 30 3.45 1.76 -9.92
N ARG A 31 2.67 2.83 -10.11
CA ARG A 31 1.44 3.04 -9.35
C ARG A 31 0.35 2.11 -9.89
N LEU A 32 -0.36 1.44 -8.99
CA LEU A 32 -1.51 0.63 -9.35
C LEU A 32 -2.66 1.51 -9.81
N GLY A 33 -3.45 1.00 -10.74
CA GLY A 33 -4.70 1.54 -11.21
C GLY A 33 -5.87 1.31 -10.24
N TYR A 34 -7.08 1.32 -10.79
CA TYR A 34 -8.30 0.99 -10.06
C TYR A 34 -8.30 -0.47 -9.64
N ALA A 35 -8.88 -0.77 -8.47
CA ALA A 35 -9.04 -2.12 -7.96
C ALA A 35 -10.52 -2.41 -7.64
N ILE A 36 -10.86 -3.68 -7.56
CA ILE A 36 -12.17 -4.15 -7.11
C ILE A 36 -12.04 -4.52 -5.63
N GLN A 37 -12.95 -4.01 -4.81
CA GLN A 37 -13.05 -4.34 -3.39
C GLN A 37 -14.39 -5.00 -3.09
N VAL A 38 -14.37 -6.09 -2.34
CA VAL A 38 -15.56 -6.88 -1.99
C VAL A 38 -15.65 -7.03 -0.48
N GLY A 39 -16.87 -6.86 0.03
CA GLY A 39 -17.27 -7.28 1.37
C GLY A 39 -17.32 -6.20 2.44
N ALA A 40 -17.62 -6.70 3.63
CA ALA A 40 -17.47 -6.16 4.97
C ALA A 40 -17.67 -7.37 5.89
N PHE A 41 -16.77 -8.35 5.77
CA PHE A 41 -16.92 -9.66 6.41
C PHE A 41 -16.65 -9.53 7.91
N SER A 42 -17.58 -9.97 8.76
CA SER A 42 -17.37 -10.03 10.21
C SER A 42 -16.46 -11.20 10.62
N ASP A 43 -16.53 -12.31 9.87
CA ASP A 43 -15.67 -13.49 10.03
C ASP A 43 -14.56 -13.49 8.99
N VAL A 44 -13.31 -13.57 9.45
CA VAL A 44 -12.11 -13.65 8.62
C VAL A 44 -12.16 -14.81 7.63
N LYS A 45 -12.73 -15.96 8.01
CA LYS A 45 -12.83 -17.15 7.16
C LYS A 45 -13.61 -16.91 5.87
N ASN A 46 -14.55 -15.96 5.88
CA ASN A 46 -15.27 -15.56 4.67
C ASN A 46 -14.37 -14.80 3.70
N ALA A 47 -13.56 -13.88 4.21
CA ALA A 47 -12.60 -13.13 3.40
C ALA A 47 -11.49 -14.05 2.86
N GLU A 48 -11.02 -15.01 3.67
CA GLU A 48 -10.07 -16.05 3.27
C GLU A 48 -10.58 -16.89 2.11
N ARG A 49 -11.80 -17.46 2.24
CA ARG A 49 -12.41 -18.28 1.18
C ARG A 49 -12.58 -17.52 -0.13
N LEU A 50 -13.00 -16.26 -0.06
CA LEU A 50 -13.13 -15.44 -1.27
C LEU A 50 -11.77 -15.18 -1.91
N THR A 51 -10.76 -14.83 -1.10
CA THR A 51 -9.40 -14.57 -1.58
C THR A 51 -8.82 -15.80 -2.27
N ALA A 52 -8.90 -16.97 -1.63
CA ALA A 52 -8.41 -18.23 -2.19
C ALA A 52 -9.11 -18.58 -3.51
N ARG A 53 -10.44 -18.40 -3.60
CA ARG A 53 -11.21 -18.62 -4.83
C ARG A 53 -10.76 -17.74 -6.00
N LEU A 54 -10.41 -16.48 -5.73
CA LEU A 54 -9.90 -15.56 -6.75
C LEU A 54 -8.48 -15.98 -7.20
N GLN A 55 -7.61 -16.30 -6.25
CA GLN A 55 -6.22 -16.67 -6.51
C GLN A 55 -6.08 -17.98 -7.30
N VAL A 56 -6.94 -18.99 -7.05
CA VAL A 56 -6.99 -20.23 -7.86
C VAL A 56 -7.26 -19.94 -9.34
N ARG A 57 -7.86 -18.79 -9.68
CA ARG A 57 -8.10 -18.35 -11.06
C ARG A 57 -7.05 -17.37 -11.58
N GLY A 58 -5.92 -17.26 -10.89
CA GLY A 58 -4.83 -16.36 -11.26
C GLY A 58 -5.14 -14.88 -10.97
N ILE A 59 -6.14 -14.59 -10.14
CA ILE A 59 -6.45 -13.21 -9.73
C ILE A 59 -5.69 -12.92 -8.45
N GLU A 60 -4.72 -12.03 -8.52
CA GLU A 60 -4.00 -11.54 -7.35
C GLU A 60 -4.95 -10.75 -6.44
N ALA A 61 -5.23 -11.32 -5.27
CA ALA A 61 -6.18 -10.81 -4.31
C ALA A 61 -5.60 -10.84 -2.89
N PHE A 62 -5.96 -9.85 -2.09
CA PHE A 62 -5.54 -9.73 -0.70
C PHE A 62 -6.75 -9.36 0.16
N TYR A 63 -6.87 -9.97 1.34
CA TYR A 63 -7.79 -9.47 2.34
C TYR A 63 -7.05 -8.66 3.41
N PHE A 64 -7.75 -7.72 4.03
CA PHE A 64 -7.23 -6.91 5.11
C PHE A 64 -8.36 -6.56 6.09
N LYS A 65 -7.98 -6.34 7.35
CA LYS A 65 -8.88 -5.83 8.38
C LYS A 65 -9.04 -4.31 8.23
N ARG A 66 -10.26 -3.80 8.37
CA ARG A 66 -10.58 -2.36 8.36
C ARG A 66 -10.67 -1.81 9.78
N GLU A 67 -10.67 -0.50 9.92
CA GLU A 67 -10.75 0.20 11.23
C GLU A 67 -12.02 -0.17 12.02
N ASN A 68 -13.11 -0.45 11.32
CA ASN A 68 -14.36 -0.88 11.92
C ASN A 68 -14.39 -2.38 12.30
N GLY A 69 -13.25 -3.08 12.20
CA GLY A 69 -13.11 -4.49 12.57
C GLY A 69 -13.51 -5.50 11.49
N PHE A 70 -14.17 -5.05 10.42
CA PHE A 70 -14.58 -5.91 9.31
C PHE A 70 -13.43 -6.18 8.33
N TYR A 71 -13.47 -7.32 7.66
CA TYR A 71 -12.52 -7.69 6.62
C TYR A 71 -13.05 -7.32 5.23
N ALA A 72 -12.16 -6.93 4.34
CA ALA A 72 -12.46 -6.69 2.93
C ALA A 72 -11.40 -7.37 2.05
N VAL A 73 -11.80 -7.78 0.84
CA VAL A 73 -10.91 -8.36 -0.17
C VAL A 73 -10.72 -7.35 -1.28
N ARG A 74 -9.47 -7.09 -1.69
CA ARG A 74 -9.12 -6.19 -2.80
C ARG A 74 -8.27 -6.92 -3.83
N PHE A 75 -8.56 -6.69 -5.10
CA PHE A 75 -7.87 -7.35 -6.21
C PHE A 75 -7.95 -6.54 -7.50
N GLY A 76 -7.02 -6.83 -8.40
CA GLY A 76 -6.94 -6.24 -9.73
C GLY A 76 -6.22 -4.89 -9.78
N ASP A 77 -5.70 -4.61 -10.97
CA ASP A 77 -4.98 -3.40 -11.35
C ASP A 77 -5.52 -2.97 -12.73
N PHE A 78 -6.44 -2.01 -12.74
CA PHE A 78 -7.16 -1.61 -13.94
C PHE A 78 -6.85 -0.15 -14.31
N PRO A 79 -6.53 0.14 -15.57
CA PRO A 79 -6.14 1.50 -15.98
C PRO A 79 -7.29 2.51 -15.83
N THR A 80 -8.55 2.06 -15.89
CA THR A 80 -9.73 2.91 -15.77
C THR A 80 -10.77 2.33 -14.82
N LYS A 81 -11.61 3.21 -14.27
CA LYS A 81 -12.75 2.84 -13.42
C LYS A 81 -13.71 1.93 -14.18
N GLU A 82 -13.90 2.20 -15.47
CA GLU A 82 -14.76 1.46 -16.38
C GLU A 82 -14.21 0.05 -16.64
N ALA A 83 -12.90 -0.10 -16.85
CA ALA A 83 -12.26 -1.41 -16.98
C ALA A 83 -12.44 -2.25 -15.71
N ALA A 84 -12.25 -1.64 -14.52
CA ALA A 84 -12.50 -2.31 -13.24
C ALA A 84 -13.98 -2.71 -13.08
N ARG A 85 -14.92 -1.82 -13.45
CA ARG A 85 -16.37 -2.11 -13.42
C ARG A 85 -16.75 -3.25 -14.34
N THR A 86 -16.22 -3.29 -15.56
CA THR A 86 -16.52 -4.33 -16.54
C THR A 86 -16.03 -5.69 -16.04
N ASN A 87 -14.80 -5.76 -15.51
CA ASN A 87 -14.28 -6.98 -14.91
C ASN A 87 -15.06 -7.41 -13.67
N ALA A 88 -15.43 -6.47 -12.79
CA ALA A 88 -16.26 -6.77 -11.63
C ALA A 88 -17.63 -7.34 -12.02
N ARG A 89 -18.29 -6.76 -13.04
CA ARG A 89 -19.57 -7.27 -13.55
C ARG A 89 -19.45 -8.69 -14.10
N LYS A 90 -18.35 -9.01 -14.79
CA LYS A 90 -18.06 -10.38 -15.24
C LYS A 90 -17.97 -11.33 -14.05
N LEU A 91 -17.21 -10.98 -13.02
CA LEU A 91 -17.10 -11.80 -11.81
C LEU A 91 -18.43 -11.93 -11.05
N VAL A 92 -19.28 -10.91 -11.05
CA VAL A 92 -20.65 -11.02 -10.49
C VAL A 92 -21.48 -12.00 -11.33
N SER A 93 -21.44 -11.88 -12.65
CA SER A 93 -22.14 -12.78 -13.58
C SER A 93 -21.69 -14.24 -13.43
N ASP A 94 -20.41 -14.45 -13.16
CA ASP A 94 -19.81 -15.77 -12.94
C ASP A 94 -20.07 -16.32 -11.51
N GLY A 95 -20.86 -15.62 -10.69
CA GLY A 95 -21.15 -16.00 -9.30
C GLY A 95 -19.92 -15.95 -8.38
N MET A 96 -18.89 -15.20 -8.77
CA MET A 96 -17.62 -15.14 -8.04
C MET A 96 -17.63 -14.15 -6.91
N ILE A 97 -18.25 -12.99 -7.13
CA ILE A 97 -18.36 -11.91 -6.14
C ILE A 97 -19.80 -11.42 -6.06
N GLY A 98 -20.17 -10.86 -4.91
CA GLY A 98 -21.46 -10.20 -4.70
C GLY A 98 -21.36 -8.69 -4.90
N ALA A 99 -21.84 -7.93 -3.91
CA ALA A 99 -21.68 -6.48 -3.87
C ALA A 99 -20.20 -6.09 -3.86
N TYR A 100 -19.84 -5.09 -4.67
CA TYR A 100 -18.47 -4.63 -4.83
C TYR A 100 -18.39 -3.10 -4.84
N PHE A 101 -17.18 -2.63 -4.60
CA PHE A 101 -16.78 -1.25 -4.70
C PHE A 101 -15.58 -1.14 -5.65
N ILE A 102 -15.53 -0.08 -6.45
CA ILE A 102 -14.36 0.20 -7.29
C ILE A 102 -13.47 1.18 -6.56
N ALA A 103 -12.38 0.66 -6.01
CA ALA A 103 -11.41 1.42 -5.29
C ALA A 103 -10.50 2.16 -6.28
N PRO A 104 -10.43 3.50 -6.26
CA PRO A 104 -9.45 4.23 -7.06
C PRO A 104 -8.00 3.86 -6.70
N PRO A 105 -7.04 4.21 -7.57
CA PRO A 105 -5.58 4.07 -7.32
C PRO A 105 -5.13 4.55 -5.94
N GLN A 106 -5.82 5.57 -5.43
CA GLN A 106 -5.54 6.26 -4.17
C GLN A 106 -6.58 5.92 -3.09
N ALA A 107 -7.51 4.99 -3.32
CA ALA A 107 -8.42 4.56 -2.25
C ALA A 107 -7.66 3.64 -1.32
N PHE A 108 -7.64 3.99 -0.04
CA PHE A 108 -6.91 3.24 0.98
C PHE A 108 -7.86 2.41 1.83
N PRO A 109 -7.35 1.38 2.55
CA PRO A 109 -8.13 0.57 3.49
C PRO A 109 -8.99 1.34 4.52
N SER A 110 -8.73 2.64 4.75
CA SER A 110 -9.44 3.53 5.67
C SER A 110 -10.67 4.22 5.08
N GLU A 111 -10.92 4.11 3.78
CA GLU A 111 -11.95 4.91 3.12
C GLU A 111 -13.38 4.30 3.26
N ARG A 112 -14.33 5.09 3.79
CA ARG A 112 -15.78 4.83 3.73
C ARG A 112 -16.33 5.40 2.43
N HIS A 113 -16.57 4.56 1.43
CA HIS A 113 -17.13 5.01 0.14
C HIS A 113 -18.31 4.16 -0.33
N GLU A 114 -19.16 4.83 -1.10
CA GLU A 114 -20.50 4.45 -1.53
C GLU A 114 -20.53 3.11 -2.29
N THR A 115 -21.36 2.17 -1.81
CA THR A 115 -21.52 0.83 -2.38
C THR A 115 -22.31 0.91 -3.68
N VAL A 116 -21.82 0.31 -4.77
CA VAL A 116 -22.61 0.14 -5.98
C VAL A 116 -23.43 -1.15 -5.82
N ILE A 117 -24.69 -1.00 -5.40
CA ILE A 117 -25.63 -2.13 -5.29
C ILE A 117 -26.16 -2.47 -6.69
N SER A 118 -25.92 -3.71 -7.14
CA SER A 118 -26.59 -4.25 -8.33
C SER A 118 -28.03 -4.63 -7.97
N LYS A 119 -29.01 -3.95 -8.58
CA LYS A 119 -30.43 -4.27 -8.38
C LYS A 119 -30.74 -5.67 -8.93
N LYS A 120 -30.99 -6.64 -8.03
CA LYS A 120 -32.11 -7.63 -8.05
C LYS A 120 -31.87 -8.78 -7.04
N ALA A 121 -32.34 -8.61 -5.80
CA ALA A 121 -32.73 -9.65 -4.83
C ALA A 121 -33.53 -8.95 -3.69
N PRO A 122 -34.51 -9.61 -3.02
CA PRO A 122 -35.53 -8.92 -2.23
C PRO A 122 -34.98 -8.39 -0.89
N GLU A 123 -35.47 -7.21 -0.50
CA GLU A 123 -35.09 -6.51 0.73
C GLU A 123 -35.62 -7.20 1.99
N PRO A 124 -34.82 -7.28 3.08
CA PRO A 124 -35.36 -7.27 4.42
C PRO A 124 -35.65 -5.82 4.84
N SER A 125 -36.92 -5.55 5.14
CA SER A 125 -37.43 -4.23 5.52
C SER A 125 -36.68 -3.61 6.71
N LEU A 126 -36.15 -2.41 6.52
CA LEU A 126 -35.90 -1.45 7.60
C LEU A 126 -36.38 -0.08 7.15
N SER A 127 -37.25 0.52 7.95
CA SER A 127 -37.86 1.84 7.76
C SER A 127 -36.83 2.99 7.71
N PRO A 128 -37.19 4.16 7.16
CA PRO A 128 -36.24 5.21 6.79
C PRO A 128 -35.68 5.95 8.01
N LEU A 129 -34.36 6.19 8.04
CA LEU A 129 -33.75 7.21 8.89
C LEU A 129 -33.82 8.59 8.18
N PRO A 130 -33.97 9.70 8.92
CA PRO A 130 -34.36 10.99 8.36
C PRO A 130 -33.26 11.67 7.56
N ASP A 131 -33.69 12.49 6.60
CA ASP A 131 -32.90 13.38 5.78
C ASP A 131 -32.25 14.49 6.64
N GLU A 132 -30.92 14.48 6.73
CA GLU A 132 -30.16 15.69 7.03
C GLU A 132 -29.03 15.84 6.01
N THR A 133 -29.27 16.81 5.13
CA THR A 133 -28.28 17.56 4.37
C THR A 133 -27.01 17.86 5.17
N ARG A 134 -25.96 17.05 4.99
CA ARG A 134 -24.59 17.46 5.32
C ARG A 134 -23.69 17.34 4.11
N LYS A 135 -23.63 18.43 3.35
CA LYS A 135 -22.59 18.71 2.34
C LYS A 135 -21.24 18.84 3.05
N LYS A 136 -20.62 17.72 3.44
CA LYS A 136 -19.26 17.72 3.99
C LYS A 136 -18.30 17.86 2.83
N ARG A 137 -17.60 19.00 2.76
CA ARG A 137 -16.45 19.17 1.86
C ARG A 137 -15.45 18.05 2.18
N GLU A 138 -15.22 17.15 1.24
CA GLU A 138 -14.10 16.21 1.29
C GLU A 138 -12.81 17.04 1.43
N PRO A 139 -11.88 16.70 2.36
CA PRO A 139 -10.56 17.32 2.33
C PRO A 139 -9.92 17.04 0.97
N ALA A 140 -9.24 18.04 0.42
CA ALA A 140 -8.62 17.95 -0.89
C ALA A 140 -7.75 16.68 -0.98
N ARG A 141 -7.92 15.93 -2.07
CA ARG A 141 -7.34 14.60 -2.37
C ARG A 141 -5.80 14.56 -2.52
N GLY A 142 -5.10 15.63 -2.13
CA GLY A 142 -3.64 15.76 -2.21
C GLY A 142 -3.03 15.79 -0.81
N ASP A 143 -1.94 15.05 -0.65
CA ASP A 143 -1.07 14.99 0.55
C ASP A 143 -1.60 14.16 1.74
N ARG A 144 -1.87 12.88 1.50
CA ARG A 144 -1.90 11.89 2.59
C ARG A 144 -0.50 11.31 2.74
N ASP A 145 0.01 11.28 3.97
CA ASP A 145 1.27 10.62 4.29
C ASP A 145 1.16 9.10 4.02
N MET A 146 1.63 8.72 2.84
CA MET A 146 1.57 7.36 2.34
C MET A 146 2.47 6.40 3.10
N GLY A 147 3.61 6.90 3.59
CA GLY A 147 4.52 6.14 4.42
C GLY A 147 3.83 5.73 5.73
N ALA A 148 3.22 6.69 6.42
CA ALA A 148 2.44 6.43 7.62
C ALA A 148 1.23 5.49 7.38
N ILE A 149 0.59 5.57 6.22
CA ILE A 149 -0.49 4.64 5.83
C ILE A 149 0.06 3.22 5.63
N ALA A 150 1.20 3.07 4.95
CA ALA A 150 1.84 1.77 4.73
C ALA A 150 2.27 1.14 6.06
N ALA A 151 2.88 1.91 6.97
CA ALA A 151 3.24 1.47 8.31
C ALA A 151 2.02 0.92 9.09
N ARG A 152 0.94 1.70 9.20
CA ARG A 152 -0.30 1.24 9.86
C ARG A 152 -0.96 0.06 9.16
N THR A 153 -0.80 -0.05 7.85
CA THR A 153 -1.32 -1.18 7.08
C THR A 153 -0.52 -2.44 7.38
N ALA A 154 0.81 -2.33 7.48
CA ALA A 154 1.72 -3.42 7.83
C ALA A 154 1.37 -4.04 9.19
N GLU A 155 1.05 -3.22 10.19
CA GLU A 155 0.65 -3.69 11.52
C GLU A 155 -0.58 -4.61 11.49
N ARG A 156 -1.47 -4.47 10.50
CA ARG A 156 -2.69 -5.30 10.37
C ARG A 156 -2.41 -6.74 9.92
N PHE A 157 -1.18 -7.03 9.51
CA PHE A 157 -0.73 -8.36 9.11
C PHE A 157 -0.04 -9.11 10.24
N VAL A 158 0.21 -8.47 11.38
CA VAL A 158 0.81 -9.13 12.55
C VAL A 158 -0.01 -10.35 12.97
N GLY A 159 0.66 -11.47 13.18
CA GLY A 159 0.06 -12.77 13.51
C GLY A 159 -0.23 -13.68 12.32
N ILE A 160 0.01 -13.24 11.08
CA ILE A 160 -0.12 -14.11 9.90
C ILE A 160 1.11 -15.03 9.81
N PRO A 161 0.96 -16.35 9.62
CA PRO A 161 2.09 -17.26 9.56
C PRO A 161 3.07 -16.97 8.44
N TYR A 162 4.37 -17.19 8.70
CA TYR A 162 5.36 -17.17 7.64
C TYR A 162 5.23 -18.38 6.71
N ARG A 163 5.33 -18.15 5.41
CA ARG A 163 5.49 -19.20 4.40
C ARG A 163 6.46 -18.79 3.31
N TRP A 164 7.51 -19.58 3.08
CA TRP A 164 8.46 -19.34 2.00
C TRP A 164 7.76 -19.35 0.64
N GLY A 165 7.97 -18.30 -0.16
CA GLY A 165 7.28 -18.12 -1.44
C GLY A 165 5.81 -17.70 -1.30
N GLY A 166 5.29 -17.64 -0.08
CA GLY A 166 3.92 -17.25 0.21
C GLY A 166 3.70 -15.76 0.01
N ASP A 167 2.55 -15.42 -0.55
CA ASP A 167 2.10 -14.05 -0.80
C ASP A 167 0.62 -13.88 -0.46
N THR A 168 0.06 -14.79 0.34
CA THR A 168 -1.34 -14.77 0.74
C THR A 168 -1.46 -14.83 2.24
N VAL A 169 -2.47 -14.14 2.74
CA VAL A 169 -2.80 -14.07 4.16
C VAL A 169 -3.43 -15.38 4.69
N VAL A 170 -3.89 -16.25 3.78
CA VAL A 170 -4.48 -17.57 4.10
C VAL A 170 -3.38 -18.62 4.26
N ASP A 171 -2.48 -18.67 3.28
CA ASP A 171 -1.43 -19.68 3.21
C ASP A 171 -0.19 -19.30 4.03
N GLY A 172 -0.11 -18.02 4.42
CA GLY A 172 1.07 -17.41 5.00
C GLY A 172 1.91 -16.67 3.95
N MET A 173 2.76 -15.77 4.43
CA MET A 173 3.54 -14.86 3.59
C MET A 173 5.03 -14.99 3.87
N ASP A 174 5.88 -14.80 2.85
CA ASP A 174 7.29 -14.50 3.06
C ASP A 174 7.52 -13.00 3.21
N CYS A 175 8.74 -12.60 3.58
CA CYS A 175 9.09 -11.22 3.89
C CYS A 175 8.77 -10.26 2.73
N SER A 176 9.14 -10.64 1.51
CA SER A 176 8.94 -9.84 0.30
C SER A 176 7.50 -9.88 -0.22
N GLY A 177 6.80 -11.01 -0.07
CA GLY A 177 5.38 -11.15 -0.40
C GLY A 177 4.50 -10.32 0.53
N PHE A 178 4.83 -10.31 1.82
CA PHE A 178 4.22 -9.42 2.81
C PHE A 178 4.43 -7.95 2.45
N ALA A 179 5.68 -7.52 2.21
CA ALA A 179 5.98 -6.15 1.82
C ALA A 179 5.18 -5.73 0.58
N ARG A 180 5.16 -6.59 -0.45
CA ARG A 180 4.40 -6.35 -1.69
C ARG A 180 2.90 -6.24 -1.44
N ALA A 181 2.32 -7.10 -0.60
CA ALA A 181 0.90 -7.03 -0.29
C ALA A 181 0.51 -5.69 0.36
N VAL A 182 1.30 -5.20 1.32
CA VAL A 182 1.06 -3.90 1.97
C VAL A 182 1.15 -2.76 0.97
N TYR A 183 2.20 -2.75 0.14
CA TYR A 183 2.40 -1.73 -0.89
C TYR A 183 1.29 -1.73 -1.95
N ASN A 184 0.83 -2.91 -2.36
CA ASN A 184 -0.31 -3.05 -3.28
C ASN A 184 -1.60 -2.47 -2.68
N LEU A 185 -1.85 -2.71 -1.39
CA LEU A 185 -2.98 -2.09 -0.68
C LEU A 185 -2.86 -0.56 -0.58
N CYS A 186 -1.63 -0.04 -0.66
CA CYS A 186 -1.31 1.38 -0.72
C CYS A 186 -1.22 1.94 -2.16
N GLY A 187 -1.55 1.15 -3.18
CA GLY A 187 -1.60 1.59 -4.57
C GLY A 187 -0.23 1.65 -5.27
N VAL A 188 0.80 0.98 -4.74
CA VAL A 188 2.14 0.94 -5.31
C VAL A 188 2.55 -0.51 -5.55
N SER A 189 2.94 -0.82 -6.78
CA SER A 189 3.45 -2.14 -7.15
C SER A 189 4.96 -2.17 -6.98
N ILE A 190 5.45 -3.13 -6.20
CA ILE A 190 6.88 -3.37 -5.99
C ILE A 190 7.26 -4.80 -6.45
N PRO A 191 8.54 -5.04 -6.78
CA PRO A 191 9.00 -6.36 -7.23
C PRO A 191 8.69 -7.49 -6.23
N ARG A 192 8.65 -8.75 -6.71
CA ARG A 192 8.29 -9.91 -5.86
C ARG A 192 9.36 -10.27 -4.85
N THR A 193 10.64 -10.09 -5.18
CA THR A 193 11.74 -10.57 -4.33
C THR A 193 12.41 -9.42 -3.58
N SER A 194 12.91 -9.68 -2.37
CA SER A 194 13.60 -8.67 -1.56
C SER A 194 14.84 -8.08 -2.24
N ARG A 195 15.56 -8.87 -3.06
CA ARG A 195 16.70 -8.38 -3.86
C ARG A 195 16.28 -7.39 -4.92
N GLU A 196 15.18 -7.65 -5.62
CA GLU A 196 14.67 -6.73 -6.65
C GLU A 196 14.08 -5.47 -6.01
N GLN A 197 13.35 -5.62 -4.90
CA GLN A 197 12.86 -4.50 -4.10
C GLN A 197 14.03 -3.57 -3.71
N PHE A 198 15.13 -4.10 -3.17
CA PHE A 198 16.31 -3.31 -2.82
C PHE A 198 16.98 -2.59 -3.99
N ARG A 199 16.70 -2.94 -5.25
CA ARG A 199 17.31 -2.29 -6.43
C ARG A 199 16.50 -1.11 -6.97
N VAL A 200 15.28 -0.90 -6.48
CA VAL A 200 14.37 0.15 -6.95
C VAL A 200 13.96 1.06 -5.79
N GLY A 201 13.54 2.28 -6.12
CA GLY A 201 13.19 3.31 -5.14
C GLY A 201 14.41 4.10 -4.64
N ASP A 202 14.12 5.11 -3.83
CA ASP A 202 15.14 6.02 -3.32
C ASP A 202 15.93 5.36 -2.19
N VAL A 203 17.25 5.53 -2.20
CA VAL A 203 18.15 5.04 -1.14
C VAL A 203 17.89 5.82 0.14
N VAL A 204 17.69 5.11 1.26
CA VAL A 204 17.50 5.72 2.58
C VAL A 204 18.53 5.17 3.56
N GLY A 205 19.24 6.07 4.24
CA GLY A 205 20.15 5.73 5.34
C GLY A 205 19.38 5.40 6.63
N ARG A 206 20.04 4.74 7.59
CA ARG A 206 19.38 4.33 8.85
C ARG A 206 18.76 5.52 9.61
N ASP A 207 19.47 6.65 9.63
CA ASP A 207 19.06 7.85 10.36
C ASP A 207 17.99 8.67 9.63
N ASP A 208 17.74 8.36 8.35
CA ASP A 208 16.76 9.03 7.49
C ASP A 208 15.45 8.23 7.31
N LEU A 209 15.33 7.10 8.02
CA LEU A 209 14.17 6.21 7.95
C LEU A 209 12.90 6.93 8.41
N LYS A 210 11.84 6.78 7.60
CA LYS A 210 10.49 7.26 7.86
C LYS A 210 9.50 6.12 7.77
N ASP A 211 8.35 6.29 8.40
CA ASP A 211 7.26 5.33 8.35
C ASP A 211 7.00 4.87 6.92
N GLY A 212 6.83 3.57 6.76
CA GLY A 212 6.58 2.94 5.48
C GLY A 212 7.82 2.63 4.65
N ASP A 213 9.01 3.16 4.96
CA ASP A 213 10.24 2.78 4.26
C ASP A 213 10.50 1.27 4.40
N LEU A 214 10.99 0.63 3.33
CA LEU A 214 11.43 -0.76 3.41
C LEU A 214 12.85 -0.83 3.97
N VAL A 215 13.05 -1.63 5.01
CA VAL A 215 14.37 -1.93 5.59
C VAL A 215 14.86 -3.29 5.13
N PHE A 216 16.11 -3.36 4.68
CA PHE A 216 16.66 -4.57 4.07
C PHE A 216 17.82 -5.13 4.87
N PHE A 217 17.91 -6.46 4.86
CA PHE A 217 18.96 -7.19 5.56
C PHE A 217 19.60 -8.25 4.68
N GLY A 218 20.89 -8.48 4.91
CA GLY A 218 21.70 -9.38 4.10
C GLY A 218 23.15 -9.48 4.58
N SER A 219 23.97 -10.18 3.79
CA SER A 219 25.42 -10.22 4.02
C SER A 219 26.19 -9.26 3.09
N SER A 220 25.54 -8.78 2.04
CA SER A 220 26.03 -7.74 1.11
C SER A 220 24.85 -7.22 0.29
N GLU A 221 25.04 -6.16 -0.49
CA GLU A 221 24.01 -5.63 -1.40
C GLU A 221 23.59 -6.66 -2.47
N GLN A 222 24.49 -7.56 -2.85
CA GLN A 222 24.20 -8.64 -3.80
C GLN A 222 23.50 -9.83 -3.11
N SER A 223 23.51 -9.88 -1.79
CA SER A 223 23.03 -10.99 -0.96
C SER A 223 21.98 -10.52 0.07
N ILE A 224 21.02 -9.71 -0.39
CA ILE A 224 19.80 -9.41 0.37
C ILE A 224 19.00 -10.70 0.52
N ASN A 225 18.56 -10.98 1.75
CA ASN A 225 17.78 -12.17 2.08
C ASN A 225 16.53 -11.87 2.90
N HIS A 226 16.36 -10.64 3.39
CA HIS A 226 15.23 -10.28 4.23
C HIS A 226 14.83 -8.81 4.06
N VAL A 227 13.54 -8.52 4.27
CA VAL A 227 12.94 -7.19 4.17
C VAL A 227 11.86 -7.02 5.24
N GLY A 228 11.67 -5.78 5.70
CA GLY A 228 10.57 -5.38 6.58
C GLY A 228 10.10 -3.97 6.25
N ILE A 229 8.96 -3.57 6.82
CA ILE A 229 8.39 -2.22 6.68
C ILE A 229 8.64 -1.46 7.97
N TYR A 230 9.36 -0.35 7.91
CA TYR A 230 9.63 0.51 9.04
C TYR A 230 8.35 1.19 9.53
N ILE A 231 8.17 1.25 10.85
CA ILE A 231 6.96 1.77 11.50
C ILE A 231 7.29 2.84 12.56
N GLY A 232 8.47 3.46 12.46
CA GLY A 232 8.92 4.46 13.42
C GLY A 232 9.69 3.86 14.60
N ASP A 233 10.34 4.73 15.38
CA ASP A 233 10.99 4.41 16.66
C ASP A 233 11.98 3.22 16.61
N GLY A 234 12.70 3.06 15.51
CA GLY A 234 13.64 1.94 15.33
C GLY A 234 12.96 0.59 15.12
N LYS A 235 11.64 0.55 14.88
CA LYS A 235 10.85 -0.68 14.75
C LYS A 235 10.39 -0.92 13.32
N PHE A 236 10.16 -2.19 13.01
CA PHE A 236 9.65 -2.61 11.71
C PHE A 236 8.78 -3.87 11.83
N VAL A 237 7.83 -4.01 10.92
CA VAL A 237 7.03 -5.23 10.76
C VAL A 237 7.67 -6.11 9.68
N HIS A 238 7.74 -7.41 9.91
CA HIS A 238 8.27 -8.35 8.93
C HIS A 238 7.70 -9.75 9.10
N ALA A 239 7.76 -10.56 8.03
CA ALA A 239 7.57 -12.00 8.08
C ALA A 239 8.94 -12.68 8.27
N PRO A 240 9.31 -13.14 9.48
CA PRO A 240 10.69 -13.47 9.84
C PRO A 240 11.25 -14.72 9.17
N ARG A 241 10.61 -15.88 9.39
CA ARG A 241 11.09 -17.21 8.97
C ARG A 241 10.04 -18.27 9.25
N ARG A 242 10.26 -19.47 8.71
CA ARG A 242 9.41 -20.65 8.96
C ARG A 242 9.25 -20.93 10.45
N GLY A 243 8.01 -21.24 10.87
CA GLY A 243 7.66 -21.57 12.24
C GLY A 243 7.46 -20.35 13.15
N ASP A 244 7.29 -19.18 12.55
CA ASP A 244 7.07 -17.91 13.23
C ASP A 244 6.09 -17.07 12.40
N ASP A 245 5.52 -16.03 13.01
CA ASP A 245 4.46 -15.22 12.43
C ASP A 245 4.98 -13.82 12.08
N ILE A 246 4.25 -13.11 11.24
CA ILE A 246 4.50 -11.69 11.00
C ILE A 246 4.44 -10.95 12.34
N LYS A 247 5.48 -10.18 12.64
CA LYS A 247 5.64 -9.53 13.95
C LYS A 247 6.40 -8.22 13.84
N ILE A 248 6.42 -7.50 14.95
CA ILE A 248 7.21 -6.29 15.13
C ILE A 248 8.56 -6.68 15.75
N SER A 249 9.65 -6.19 15.15
CA SER A 249 11.02 -6.32 15.66
C SER A 249 11.70 -4.96 15.74
N SER A 250 12.81 -4.90 16.48
CA SER A 250 13.63 -3.69 16.62
C SER A 250 14.91 -3.79 15.79
N LEU A 251 15.30 -2.70 15.12
CA LEU A 251 16.58 -2.57 14.43
C LEU A 251 17.78 -2.66 15.40
N GLU A 252 17.54 -2.44 16.69
CA GLU A 252 18.55 -2.57 17.75
C GLU A 252 18.77 -4.01 18.23
N GLU A 253 17.99 -4.98 17.75
CA GLU A 253 18.30 -6.39 18.00
C GLU A 253 19.62 -6.76 17.28
N SER A 254 20.51 -7.44 18.00
CA SER A 254 21.88 -7.77 17.54
C SER A 254 21.95 -8.36 16.13
N TYR A 255 20.97 -9.19 15.75
CA TYR A 255 20.89 -9.75 14.40
C TYR A 255 20.66 -8.65 13.34
N PHE A 256 19.65 -7.80 13.54
CA PHE A 256 19.26 -6.77 12.59
C PHE A 256 20.30 -5.66 12.50
N THR A 257 20.90 -5.27 13.63
CA THR A 257 22.01 -4.30 13.64
C THR A 257 23.18 -4.75 12.77
N LYS A 258 23.57 -6.03 12.85
CA LYS A 258 24.70 -6.58 12.07
C LYS A 258 24.40 -6.82 10.60
N LYS A 259 23.12 -6.93 10.24
CA LYS A 259 22.67 -7.35 8.91
C LYS A 259 22.01 -6.24 8.11
N PHE A 260 21.82 -5.05 8.70
CA PHE A 260 21.19 -3.93 8.04
C PHE A 260 22.00 -3.48 6.82
N MET A 261 21.34 -3.44 5.66
CA MET A 261 21.95 -3.07 4.38
C MET A 261 21.51 -1.69 3.88
N GLY A 262 20.44 -1.13 4.46
CA GLY A 262 19.88 0.15 4.04
C GLY A 262 18.36 0.10 3.88
N GLY A 263 17.79 1.28 3.62
CA GLY A 263 16.38 1.47 3.34
C GLY A 263 16.08 1.76 1.86
N ARG A 264 14.82 1.54 1.47
CA ARG A 264 14.24 2.05 0.22
C ARG A 264 12.92 2.78 0.47
N ARG A 265 12.77 3.94 -0.15
CA ARG A 265 11.55 4.74 -0.16
C ARG A 265 10.86 4.69 -1.52
N TYR A 266 9.54 4.63 -1.49
CA TYR A 266 8.68 4.38 -2.66
C TYR A 266 7.50 5.36 -2.76
N PHE A 267 7.39 6.31 -1.83
CA PHE A 267 6.34 7.33 -1.77
C PHE A 267 6.92 8.73 -1.90
#